data_AF-A0A5C6YYS8-F1
#
_entry.id   AF-A0A5C6YYS8-F1
#
_cell.length_a   1.000
_cell.length_b   1.000
_cell.length_c   1.000
_cell.angle_alpha   90.00
_cell.angle_beta   90.00
_cell.angle_gamma   90.00
#
_symmetry.space_group_name_H-M   'P 1'
#
loop_
_entity.id
_entity.type
_entity.pdbx_description
1 polymer ?
#
loop_
_entity_poly.entity_id
_entity_poly.type
_entity_poly.pdbx_seq_one_letter_code
_entity_poly.pdbx_strand_id
1 'polypeptide(L)'
;MNQITFKQITGTQLYKPQIPSTSEALLFFPFETSIQELITLDNSWANNPKGYYLFFNKIPDSDFSTLELALKKILPVPHPSHTSFAWILLDIGESIKIDNAKIVILEDNERNPPTIKHDVIFQPVNGTAAILFAAESPVLTKVNGDGAITEFNFTYPNIPVKGGQPASMSPSCMALMVPMSGQLSGAFIFKALINRQQESNNLNNAVKDLFEGKSDPLRPFDSKRNGLTFTGNRFVLTQDANNGYTLQPYG
;
A
#
# COMPACT_ATOMS: atom_id res chain seq x y z
N MET A 1 -4.13 -18.30 -11.37
CA MET A 1 -4.79 -17.87 -10.12
C MET A 1 -5.85 -16.85 -10.52
N ASN A 2 -7.10 -17.01 -10.10
CA ASN A 2 -8.22 -16.24 -10.68
C ASN A 2 -8.04 -14.73 -10.49
N GLN A 3 -8.44 -13.96 -11.50
CA GLN A 3 -8.51 -12.50 -11.47
C GLN A 3 -9.33 -12.03 -10.25
N ILE A 4 -8.87 -10.98 -9.56
CA ILE A 4 -9.63 -10.39 -8.45
C ILE A 4 -10.86 -9.69 -9.03
N THR A 5 -12.04 -10.20 -8.69
CA THR A 5 -13.32 -9.64 -9.09
C THR A 5 -14.08 -9.12 -7.87
N PHE A 6 -14.75 -8.00 -8.05
CA PHE A 6 -15.58 -7.32 -7.07
C PHE A 6 -17.04 -7.45 -7.47
N LYS A 7 -17.87 -8.00 -6.59
CA LYS A 7 -19.32 -8.12 -6.78
C LYS A 7 -20.05 -7.02 -6.01
N GLN A 8 -21.02 -6.38 -6.65
CA GLN A 8 -21.85 -5.37 -6.01
C GLN A 8 -22.62 -5.96 -4.82
N ILE A 9 -22.65 -5.22 -3.71
CA ILE A 9 -23.48 -5.53 -2.56
C ILE A 9 -24.88 -4.96 -2.82
N THR A 10 -25.88 -5.84 -2.89
CA THR A 10 -27.27 -5.49 -3.21
C THR A 10 -27.78 -4.31 -2.38
N GLY A 11 -28.37 -3.32 -3.06
CA GLY A 11 -28.92 -2.12 -2.42
C GLY A 11 -27.89 -1.05 -2.06
N THR A 12 -26.64 -1.20 -2.51
CA THR A 12 -25.55 -0.24 -2.26
C THR A 12 -24.71 0.00 -3.50
N GLN A 13 -23.89 1.06 -3.47
CA GLN A 13 -22.83 1.34 -4.43
C GLN A 13 -21.53 0.55 -4.12
N LEU A 14 -21.48 -0.15 -2.99
CA LEU A 14 -20.27 -0.86 -2.55
C LEU A 14 -20.09 -2.19 -3.27
N TYR A 15 -18.84 -2.56 -3.51
CA TYR A 15 -18.46 -3.85 -4.06
C TYR A 15 -17.53 -4.60 -3.11
N LYS A 16 -17.67 -5.93 -3.06
CA LYS A 16 -16.85 -6.84 -2.23
C LYS A 16 -16.07 -7.81 -3.12
N PRO A 17 -14.78 -8.12 -2.82
CA PRO A 17 -14.03 -9.11 -3.56
C PRO A 17 -14.69 -10.50 -3.46
N GLN A 18 -14.68 -11.27 -4.54
CA GLN A 18 -15.21 -12.64 -4.57
C GLN A 18 -14.18 -13.70 -4.14
N ILE A 19 -12.88 -13.48 -4.41
CA ILE A 19 -11.80 -14.45 -4.16
C ILE A 19 -10.50 -13.72 -3.80
N PRO A 20 -9.74 -14.21 -2.80
CA PRO A 20 -10.12 -15.19 -1.77
C PRO A 20 -11.05 -14.61 -0.68
N SER A 21 -11.66 -15.52 0.06
CA SER A 21 -12.92 -15.34 0.78
C SER A 21 -12.84 -14.62 2.14
N THR A 22 -13.92 -13.89 2.45
CA THR A 22 -14.55 -13.55 3.75
C THR A 22 -13.75 -12.87 4.87
N SER A 23 -12.42 -13.03 4.95
CA SER A 23 -11.58 -12.43 5.99
C SER A 23 -10.89 -11.15 5.54
N GLU A 24 -10.96 -10.85 4.24
CA GLU A 24 -10.47 -9.61 3.65
C GLU A 24 -11.40 -8.47 4.01
N ALA A 25 -10.84 -7.48 4.69
CA ALA A 25 -11.53 -6.26 5.02
C ALA A 25 -11.33 -5.24 3.88
N LEU A 26 -11.64 -5.62 2.64
CA LEU A 26 -11.50 -4.79 1.44
C LEU A 26 -12.88 -4.60 0.79
N LEU A 27 -13.22 -3.35 0.43
CA LEU A 27 -14.34 -3.02 -0.44
C LEU A 27 -13.86 -2.11 -1.58
N PHE A 28 -14.68 -1.98 -2.61
CA PHE A 28 -14.49 -0.97 -3.65
C PHE A 28 -15.72 -0.04 -3.69
N PHE A 29 -15.49 1.27 -3.69
CA PHE A 29 -16.51 2.30 -3.77
C PHE A 29 -16.32 3.12 -5.05
N PRO A 30 -17.06 2.85 -6.14
CA PRO A 30 -16.98 3.64 -7.36
C PRO A 30 -17.51 5.06 -7.12
N PHE A 31 -17.01 6.04 -7.87
CA PHE A 31 -17.49 7.43 -7.78
C PHE A 31 -18.83 7.61 -8.47
N GLU A 32 -19.06 6.83 -9.53
CA GLU A 32 -20.28 6.86 -10.31
C GLU A 32 -21.16 5.65 -9.95
N THR A 33 -22.48 5.85 -9.99
CA THR A 33 -23.47 4.78 -9.87
C THR A 33 -23.53 4.02 -11.20
N SER A 34 -22.52 3.21 -11.48
CA SER A 34 -22.57 2.21 -12.55
C SER A 34 -23.29 0.95 -12.05
N ILE A 35 -24.08 0.31 -12.92
CA ILE A 35 -24.95 -0.84 -12.61
C ILE A 35 -24.25 -2.18 -12.91
N GLN A 36 -22.93 -2.19 -13.11
CA GLN A 36 -22.23 -3.46 -13.34
C GLN A 36 -22.31 -4.31 -12.08
N GLU A 37 -22.88 -5.52 -12.16
CA GLU A 37 -22.92 -6.46 -11.02
C GLU A 37 -21.50 -6.89 -10.60
N LEU A 38 -20.57 -6.92 -11.56
CA LEU A 38 -19.21 -7.39 -11.39
C LEU A 38 -18.19 -6.42 -12.02
N ILE A 39 -17.11 -6.14 -11.30
CA ILE A 39 -15.98 -5.32 -11.75
C ILE A 39 -14.68 -6.10 -11.50
N THR A 40 -13.72 -6.03 -12.42
CA THR A 40 -12.39 -6.62 -12.19
C THR A 40 -11.43 -5.59 -11.59
N LEU A 41 -10.40 -6.05 -10.87
CA LEU A 41 -9.34 -5.18 -10.38
C LEU A 41 -8.65 -4.44 -11.53
N ASP A 42 -8.36 -5.13 -12.63
CA ASP A 42 -7.69 -4.53 -13.79
C ASP A 42 -8.54 -3.42 -14.44
N ASN A 43 -9.86 -3.63 -14.57
CA ASN A 43 -10.77 -2.63 -15.14
C ASN A 43 -10.89 -1.40 -14.24
N SER A 44 -11.12 -1.62 -12.94
CA SER A 44 -11.21 -0.50 -11.98
C SER A 44 -9.90 0.27 -11.85
N TRP A 45 -8.76 -0.41 -11.95
CA TRP A 45 -7.44 0.24 -11.98
C TRP A 45 -7.22 1.04 -13.26
N ALA A 46 -7.71 0.55 -14.39
CA ALA A 46 -7.78 1.29 -15.65
C ALA A 46 -8.87 2.38 -15.66
N ASN A 47 -9.31 2.86 -14.48
CA ASN A 47 -10.29 3.91 -14.30
C ASN A 47 -11.69 3.59 -14.86
N ASN A 48 -12.08 2.30 -14.88
CA ASN A 48 -13.38 1.86 -15.40
C ASN A 48 -14.06 0.80 -14.50
N PRO A 49 -14.90 1.20 -13.53
CA PRO A 49 -15.13 2.59 -13.10
C PRO A 49 -14.02 3.10 -12.17
N LYS A 50 -13.94 4.43 -12.04
CA LYS A 50 -13.10 5.11 -11.04
C LYS A 50 -13.70 4.92 -9.65
N GLY A 51 -12.86 4.72 -8.63
CA GLY A 51 -13.34 4.50 -7.27
C GLY A 51 -12.25 4.51 -6.20
N TYR A 52 -12.65 4.19 -4.96
CA TYR A 52 -11.72 3.91 -3.88
C TYR A 52 -11.65 2.41 -3.60
N TYR A 53 -10.45 1.85 -3.53
CA TYR A 53 -10.20 0.61 -2.79
C TYR A 53 -10.13 0.95 -1.30
N LEU A 54 -11.09 0.46 -0.54
CA LEU A 54 -11.28 0.75 0.88
C LEU A 54 -10.82 -0.46 1.70
N PHE A 55 -9.72 -0.32 2.43
CA PHE A 55 -9.25 -1.29 3.41
C PHE A 55 -9.81 -0.95 4.78
N PHE A 56 -10.26 -1.94 5.54
CA PHE A 56 -10.88 -1.76 6.85
C PHE A 56 -10.15 -2.58 7.93
N ASN A 57 -10.27 -2.18 9.19
CA ASN A 57 -9.86 -3.06 10.30
C ASN A 57 -10.79 -4.29 10.40
N LYS A 58 -12.06 -4.12 10.08
CA LYS A 58 -13.12 -5.15 10.00
C LYS A 58 -14.23 -4.66 9.08
N ILE A 59 -14.96 -5.56 8.43
CA ILE A 59 -16.17 -5.22 7.66
C ILE A 59 -17.39 -5.56 8.52
N PRO A 60 -18.45 -4.72 8.57
CA PRO A 60 -19.68 -5.06 9.28
C PRO A 60 -20.37 -6.27 8.63
N ASP A 61 -20.97 -7.13 9.47
CA ASP A 61 -21.64 -8.36 9.00
C ASP A 61 -22.94 -8.06 8.22
N SER A 62 -23.60 -6.97 8.56
CA SER A 62 -24.82 -6.47 7.94
C SER A 62 -24.88 -4.94 8.06
N ASP A 63 -25.72 -4.30 7.23
CA ASP A 63 -25.86 -2.84 7.12
C ASP A 63 -24.78 -2.07 6.31
N PHE A 64 -24.57 -2.53 5.07
CA PHE A 64 -23.74 -1.82 4.11
C PHE A 64 -24.35 -0.48 3.66
N SER A 65 -25.66 -0.28 3.78
CA SER A 65 -26.31 0.99 3.42
C SER A 65 -25.92 2.12 4.37
N THR A 66 -25.91 1.88 5.69
CA THR A 66 -25.40 2.85 6.66
C THR A 66 -23.91 3.10 6.47
N LEU A 67 -23.13 2.05 6.19
CA LEU A 67 -21.71 2.19 5.87
C LEU A 67 -21.50 3.09 4.64
N GLU A 68 -22.24 2.87 3.56
CA GLU A 68 -22.17 3.70 2.35
C GLU A 68 -22.48 5.17 2.64
N LEU A 69 -23.54 5.45 3.40
CA LEU A 69 -23.90 6.81 3.80
C LEU A 69 -22.81 7.47 4.65
N ALA A 70 -22.14 6.72 5.52
CA ALA A 70 -21.01 7.22 6.30
C ALA A 70 -19.79 7.50 5.42
N LEU A 71 -19.47 6.60 4.49
CA LEU A 71 -18.37 6.77 3.52
C LEU A 71 -18.58 8.00 2.64
N LYS A 72 -19.82 8.25 2.16
CA LYS A 72 -20.13 9.45 1.37
C LYS A 72 -19.90 10.78 2.12
N LYS A 73 -19.99 10.79 3.45
CA LYS A 73 -19.76 11.99 4.26
C LYS A 73 -18.28 12.32 4.48
N ILE A 74 -17.40 11.33 4.33
CA ILE A 74 -16.00 11.42 4.78
C ILE A 74 -15.00 11.26 3.64
N LEU A 75 -15.40 10.61 2.54
CA LEU A 75 -14.60 10.56 1.33
C LEU A 75 -14.59 11.95 0.67
N PRO A 76 -13.44 12.40 0.14
CA PRO A 76 -13.30 13.71 -0.47
C PRO A 76 -14.32 14.00 -1.59
N VAL A 77 -14.82 15.23 -1.60
CA VAL A 77 -15.61 15.84 -2.67
C VAL A 77 -14.95 17.18 -3.05
N PRO A 78 -14.64 17.44 -4.34
CA PRO A 78 -14.88 16.56 -5.49
C PRO A 78 -14.08 15.26 -5.41
N HIS A 79 -14.64 14.19 -5.97
CA HIS A 79 -13.92 12.92 -6.07
C HIS A 79 -12.66 13.08 -6.91
N PRO A 80 -11.61 12.28 -6.63
CA PRO A 80 -10.42 12.28 -7.45
C PRO A 80 -10.77 11.89 -8.89
N SER A 81 -9.99 12.38 -9.85
CA SER A 81 -10.14 12.05 -11.27
C SER A 81 -9.77 10.60 -11.60
N HIS A 82 -9.63 9.69 -10.63
CA HIS A 82 -8.88 8.44 -10.76
C HIS A 82 -9.16 7.47 -9.63
N THR A 83 -8.85 6.19 -9.85
CA THR A 83 -8.92 5.19 -8.79
C THR A 83 -7.86 5.41 -7.71
N SER A 84 -8.26 5.31 -6.44
CA SER A 84 -7.46 5.64 -5.25
C SER A 84 -7.60 4.58 -4.16
N PHE A 85 -6.85 4.73 -3.06
CA PHE A 85 -6.91 3.85 -1.90
C PHE A 85 -7.37 4.61 -0.66
N ALA A 86 -8.00 3.93 0.30
CA ALA A 86 -8.24 4.49 1.63
C ALA A 86 -8.22 3.39 2.68
N TRP A 87 -7.78 3.73 3.88
CA TRP A 87 -7.74 2.83 5.02
C TRP A 87 -8.66 3.39 6.10
N ILE A 88 -9.69 2.63 6.41
CA ILE A 88 -10.85 3.03 7.17
C ILE A 88 -10.87 2.26 8.48
N LEU A 89 -10.71 2.97 9.59
CA LEU A 89 -10.92 2.38 10.91
C LEU A 89 -12.43 2.39 11.20
N LEU A 90 -12.99 1.25 11.60
CA LEU A 90 -14.35 1.17 12.13
C LEU A 90 -14.31 0.93 13.64
N ASP A 91 -14.89 1.84 14.41
CA ASP A 91 -15.17 1.64 15.82
C ASP A 91 -16.55 0.97 15.96
N ILE A 92 -16.63 -0.20 16.62
CA ILE A 92 -17.93 -0.86 16.86
C ILE A 92 -18.32 -0.47 18.26
N GLY A 93 -19.28 0.45 18.36
CA GLY A 93 -19.72 0.97 19.64
C GLY A 93 -20.93 1.90 19.53
N GLU A 94 -20.98 2.81 18.55
CA GLU A 94 -22.18 3.65 18.26
C GLU A 94 -22.02 4.61 17.06
N SER A 95 -20.83 4.71 16.44
CA SER A 95 -20.61 5.56 15.26
C SER A 95 -19.44 5.09 14.40
N ILE A 96 -19.60 5.15 13.09
CA ILE A 96 -18.49 4.95 12.15
C ILE A 96 -17.55 6.16 12.28
N LYS A 97 -16.42 5.98 12.98
CA LYS A 97 -15.36 7.00 13.11
C LYS A 97 -14.17 6.62 12.24
N ILE A 98 -13.89 7.41 11.21
CA ILE A 98 -12.69 7.24 10.38
C ILE A 98 -11.57 8.05 11.02
N ASP A 99 -10.68 7.37 11.73
CA ASP A 99 -9.69 8.08 12.52
C ASP A 99 -8.46 8.50 11.71
N ASN A 100 -7.88 7.71 10.78
CA ASN A 100 -6.50 8.10 10.35
C ASN A 100 -5.85 7.58 9.05
N ALA A 101 -6.52 7.20 7.96
CA ALA A 101 -5.74 6.86 6.76
C ALA A 101 -6.36 7.26 5.41
N LYS A 102 -5.94 8.45 4.97
CA LYS A 102 -6.16 9.00 3.63
C LYS A 102 -4.90 8.78 2.80
N ILE A 103 -4.93 7.83 1.88
CA ILE A 103 -3.94 7.77 0.79
C ILE A 103 -4.70 8.10 -0.49
N VAL A 104 -5.00 9.39 -0.67
CA VAL A 104 -5.51 9.89 -1.95
C VAL A 104 -4.36 9.88 -2.93
N ILE A 105 -4.36 8.97 -3.91
CA ILE A 105 -3.33 8.91 -4.94
C ILE A 105 -3.99 8.75 -6.31
N LEU A 106 -3.61 9.67 -7.23
CA LEU A 106 -3.31 9.52 -8.68
C LEU A 106 -4.03 10.45 -9.70
N GLU A 107 -3.74 11.75 -9.86
CA GLU A 107 -4.28 12.44 -11.06
C GLU A 107 -3.84 11.77 -12.39
N ASP A 108 -4.74 11.80 -13.38
CA ASP A 108 -4.83 10.86 -14.49
C ASP A 108 -4.18 11.35 -15.81
N ASN A 109 -3.82 10.37 -16.66
CA ASN A 109 -3.92 10.30 -18.13
C ASN A 109 -2.83 10.72 -19.14
N GLU A 110 -1.56 10.96 -18.79
CA GLU A 110 -0.50 10.97 -19.84
C GLU A 110 0.71 10.07 -19.57
N ARG A 111 0.90 9.60 -18.33
CA ARG A 111 2.06 8.77 -17.97
C ARG A 111 1.62 7.34 -17.71
N ASN A 112 2.31 6.41 -18.37
CA ASN A 112 2.25 4.98 -18.08
C ASN A 112 3.61 4.59 -17.49
N PRO A 113 3.70 4.27 -16.18
CA PRO A 113 2.63 4.01 -15.20
C PRO A 113 2.05 5.27 -14.53
N PRO A 114 0.89 5.18 -13.82
CA PRO A 114 0.34 6.26 -12.99
C PRO A 114 1.30 6.73 -11.89
N THR A 115 1.19 7.99 -11.45
CA THR A 115 2.10 8.60 -10.46
C THR A 115 1.40 9.32 -9.30
N ILE A 116 2.02 9.32 -8.12
CA ILE A 116 1.49 9.96 -6.90
C ILE A 116 1.30 11.48 -7.10
N LYS A 117 0.15 12.05 -6.74
CA LYS A 117 -0.16 13.48 -7.03
C LYS A 117 0.56 14.46 -6.09
N HIS A 118 0.55 14.17 -4.80
CA HIS A 118 1.12 15.02 -3.75
C HIS A 118 1.92 14.17 -2.79
N ASP A 119 2.83 14.79 -2.05
CA ASP A 119 3.56 14.07 -1.01
C ASP A 119 2.54 13.54 0.03
N VAL A 120 2.54 12.24 0.26
CA VAL A 120 1.68 11.56 1.24
C VAL A 120 2.58 10.97 2.32
N ILE A 121 2.28 11.31 3.57
CA ILE A 121 2.95 10.72 4.72
C ILE A 121 2.00 9.70 5.32
N PHE A 122 2.46 8.47 5.37
CA PHE A 122 1.82 7.41 6.11
C PHE A 122 2.50 7.26 7.46
N GLN A 123 1.82 7.67 8.52
CA GLN A 123 2.29 7.49 9.89
C GLN A 123 1.63 6.23 10.48
N PRO A 124 2.38 5.13 10.70
CA PRO A 124 1.79 3.96 11.35
C PRO A 124 1.54 4.27 12.84
N VAL A 125 0.58 3.56 13.43
CA VAL A 125 0.06 3.82 14.79
C VAL A 125 1.07 3.52 15.92
N ASN A 126 2.18 2.84 15.61
CA ASN A 126 3.06 2.19 16.61
C ASN A 126 4.49 2.76 16.71
N GLY A 127 4.67 4.08 16.61
CA GLY A 127 6.00 4.70 16.82
C GLY A 127 7.06 4.30 15.79
N THR A 128 6.68 3.57 14.74
CA THR A 128 7.49 3.36 13.56
C THR A 128 7.60 4.66 12.78
N ALA A 129 8.74 4.84 12.10
CA ALA A 129 8.96 6.02 11.27
C ALA A 129 7.86 6.11 10.20
N ALA A 130 7.44 7.35 9.91
CA ALA A 130 6.51 7.60 8.83
C ALA A 130 7.09 7.14 7.49
N ILE A 131 6.25 6.59 6.64
CA ILE A 131 6.58 6.26 5.26
C ILE A 131 6.16 7.45 4.39
N LEU A 132 7.13 8.07 3.72
CA LEU A 132 6.89 9.15 2.77
C LEU A 132 6.76 8.60 1.36
N PHE A 133 5.60 8.86 0.77
CA PHE A 133 5.32 8.69 -0.64
C PHE A 133 5.44 10.05 -1.32
N ALA A 134 6.49 10.28 -2.10
CA ALA A 134 6.65 11.58 -2.77
C ALA A 134 5.74 11.68 -3.99
N ALA A 135 5.28 12.89 -4.27
CA ALA A 135 4.63 13.21 -5.53
C ALA A 135 5.52 12.82 -6.72
N GLU A 136 4.87 12.51 -7.84
CA GLU A 136 5.42 12.03 -9.11
C GLU A 136 6.01 10.61 -9.07
N SER A 137 6.06 9.96 -7.91
CA SER A 137 6.50 8.56 -7.81
C SER A 137 5.59 7.63 -8.59
N PRO A 138 6.12 6.70 -9.42
CA PRO A 138 5.29 5.75 -10.14
C PRO A 138 4.68 4.71 -9.20
N VAL A 139 3.44 4.32 -9.49
CA VAL A 139 2.75 3.18 -8.87
C VAL A 139 2.76 2.04 -9.87
N LEU A 140 3.62 1.05 -9.60
CA LEU A 140 3.76 -0.14 -10.43
C LEU A 140 2.76 -1.21 -9.99
N THR A 141 2.42 -2.11 -10.90
CA THR A 141 1.59 -3.29 -10.58
C THR A 141 2.44 -4.54 -10.68
N LYS A 142 2.14 -5.52 -9.82
CA LYS A 142 2.61 -6.90 -10.00
C LYS A 142 1.47 -7.71 -10.57
N VAL A 143 1.78 -8.45 -11.62
CA VAL A 143 0.85 -9.38 -12.27
C VAL A 143 1.28 -10.82 -12.01
N ASN A 144 0.32 -11.73 -11.95
CA ASN A 144 0.59 -13.17 -11.88
C ASN A 144 0.85 -13.75 -13.28
N GLY A 145 1.05 -15.07 -13.38
CA GLY A 145 1.31 -15.75 -14.66
C GLY A 145 0.19 -15.63 -15.71
N ASP A 146 -1.02 -15.26 -15.28
CA ASP A 146 -2.19 -15.05 -16.15
C ASP A 146 -2.38 -13.56 -16.49
N GLY A 147 -1.47 -12.68 -16.06
CA GLY A 147 -1.51 -11.24 -16.32
C GLY A 147 -2.41 -10.43 -15.39
N ALA A 148 -3.08 -11.06 -14.41
CA ALA A 148 -3.95 -10.37 -13.47
C ALA A 148 -3.16 -9.64 -12.37
N ILE A 149 -3.56 -8.41 -12.03
CA ILE A 149 -2.94 -7.64 -10.93
C ILE A 149 -3.18 -8.35 -9.60
N THR A 150 -2.13 -8.45 -8.78
CA THR A 150 -2.20 -9.01 -7.41
C THR A 150 -1.76 -8.02 -6.33
N GLU A 151 -0.85 -7.11 -6.65
CA GLU A 151 -0.22 -6.19 -5.71
C GLU A 151 0.08 -4.84 -6.40
N PHE A 152 0.04 -3.76 -5.62
CA PHE A 152 0.55 -2.45 -6.02
C PHE A 152 1.89 -2.17 -5.36
N ASN A 153 2.84 -1.63 -6.12
CA ASN A 153 4.22 -1.39 -5.72
C ASN A 153 4.52 0.11 -5.79
N PHE A 154 4.84 0.71 -4.65
CA PHE A 154 5.29 2.08 -4.52
C PHE A 154 6.81 2.10 -4.45
N THR A 155 7.43 2.73 -5.45
CA THR A 155 8.90 2.77 -5.57
C THR A 155 9.54 3.45 -4.37
N TYR A 156 10.59 2.84 -3.81
CA TYR A 156 11.39 3.43 -2.74
C TYR A 156 12.89 3.19 -3.03
N PRO A 157 13.76 4.22 -2.97
CA PRO A 157 13.42 5.63 -2.78
C PRO A 157 12.53 6.15 -3.91
N ASN A 158 11.81 7.24 -3.64
CA ASN A 158 10.87 7.83 -4.60
C ASN A 158 11.60 8.29 -5.88
N ILE A 159 10.95 8.20 -7.04
CA ILE A 159 11.47 8.69 -8.32
C ILE A 159 10.50 9.73 -8.89
N PRO A 160 10.90 10.99 -9.12
CA PRO A 160 12.23 11.54 -8.92
C PRO A 160 12.62 11.60 -7.44
N VAL A 161 13.91 11.46 -7.17
CA VAL A 161 14.45 11.58 -5.81
C VAL A 161 14.16 12.96 -5.26
N LYS A 162 13.37 13.04 -4.19
CA LYS A 162 13.18 14.25 -3.39
C LYS A 162 13.94 14.12 -2.07
N GLY A 163 14.61 15.20 -1.64
CA GLY A 163 15.18 15.29 -0.28
C GLY A 163 16.47 14.49 -0.04
N GLY A 164 17.39 14.42 -1.01
CA GLY A 164 18.74 13.88 -0.77
C GLY A 164 18.80 12.37 -0.50
N GLN A 165 17.74 11.61 -0.79
CA GLN A 165 17.77 10.15 -0.74
C GLN A 165 18.72 9.64 -1.84
N PRO A 166 19.65 8.71 -1.57
CA PRO A 166 20.59 8.27 -2.59
C PRO A 166 19.85 7.63 -3.78
N ALA A 167 20.04 8.21 -4.97
CA ALA A 167 19.49 7.75 -6.23
C ALA A 167 20.24 6.50 -6.73
N SER A 168 20.22 5.39 -5.99
CA SER A 168 20.83 4.15 -6.48
C SER A 168 19.77 3.26 -7.13
N MET A 169 19.54 3.54 -8.43
CA MET A 169 18.89 2.69 -9.44
C MET A 169 17.42 2.27 -9.27
N SER A 170 16.76 2.10 -10.43
CA SER A 170 15.35 1.70 -10.60
C SER A 170 14.99 0.49 -9.73
N PRO A 171 13.90 0.51 -8.94
CA PRO A 171 13.56 -0.61 -8.08
C PRO A 171 12.95 -1.71 -8.94
N SER A 172 13.80 -2.60 -9.44
CA SER A 172 13.38 -3.98 -9.64
C SER A 172 12.89 -4.49 -8.27
N CYS A 173 11.56 -4.64 -8.14
CA CYS A 173 10.86 -5.49 -7.16
C CYS A 173 11.18 -5.35 -5.65
N MET A 174 11.89 -4.31 -5.19
CA MET A 174 12.17 -4.03 -3.77
C MET A 174 11.42 -2.80 -3.23
N ALA A 175 10.21 -2.58 -3.75
CA ALA A 175 9.30 -1.50 -3.41
C ALA A 175 8.52 -1.76 -2.11
N LEU A 176 7.81 -0.73 -1.63
CA LEU A 176 6.73 -0.90 -0.66
C LEU A 176 5.52 -1.47 -1.40
N MET A 177 5.02 -2.62 -0.97
CA MET A 177 3.97 -3.38 -1.64
C MET A 177 2.67 -3.32 -0.82
N VAL A 178 1.54 -3.25 -1.51
CA VAL A 178 0.19 -3.37 -0.94
C VAL A 178 -0.53 -4.53 -1.66
N PRO A 179 -0.67 -5.69 -1.00
CA PRO A 179 -1.46 -6.80 -1.54
C PRO A 179 -2.94 -6.42 -1.63
N MET A 180 -3.60 -6.88 -2.68
CA MET A 180 -5.04 -6.69 -2.86
C MET A 180 -5.87 -7.88 -2.35
N SER A 181 -5.22 -9.00 -2.02
CA SER A 181 -5.86 -10.22 -1.57
C SER A 181 -5.06 -10.94 -0.48
N GLY A 182 -5.68 -11.94 0.13
CA GLY A 182 -5.16 -12.77 1.20
C GLY A 182 -5.13 -12.09 2.57
N GLN A 183 -4.52 -12.79 3.53
CA GLN A 183 -4.42 -12.36 4.92
C GLN A 183 -3.57 -11.08 5.12
N LEU A 184 -2.91 -10.57 4.08
CA LEU A 184 -2.13 -9.33 4.10
C LEU A 184 -2.75 -8.23 3.22
N SER A 185 -3.98 -8.40 2.72
CA SER A 185 -4.66 -7.37 1.94
C SER A 185 -4.69 -6.04 2.72
N GLY A 186 -4.23 -4.97 2.08
CA GLY A 186 -4.10 -3.63 2.67
C GLY A 186 -2.91 -3.44 3.64
N ALA A 187 -2.14 -4.47 3.96
CA ALA A 187 -0.91 -4.28 4.72
C ALA A 187 0.22 -3.79 3.81
N PHE A 188 1.15 -3.03 4.37
CA PHE A 188 2.39 -2.67 3.69
C PHE A 188 3.43 -3.77 3.87
N ILE A 189 4.08 -4.18 2.79
CA ILE A 189 5.21 -5.12 2.80
C ILE A 189 6.42 -4.42 2.19
N PHE A 190 7.57 -4.48 2.83
CA PHE A 190 8.79 -3.81 2.34
C PHE A 190 10.04 -4.57 2.72
N LYS A 191 11.17 -4.20 2.11
CA LYS A 191 12.49 -4.63 2.55
C LYS A 191 13.19 -3.49 3.28
N ALA A 192 13.89 -3.81 4.37
CA ALA A 192 14.61 -2.84 5.18
C ALA A 192 16.01 -3.35 5.52
N LEU A 193 16.99 -2.44 5.47
CA LEU A 193 18.35 -2.68 5.95
C LEU A 193 18.47 -2.15 7.38
N ILE A 194 18.80 -3.03 8.33
CA ILE A 194 18.90 -2.68 9.75
C ILE A 194 20.37 -2.76 10.18
N ASN A 195 20.84 -1.74 10.90
CA ASN A 195 22.18 -1.71 11.49
C ASN A 195 22.36 -2.86 12.49
N ARG A 196 23.46 -3.60 12.33
CA ARG A 196 23.90 -4.56 13.33
C ARG A 196 24.74 -3.82 14.38
N GLN A 197 24.21 -3.71 15.60
CA GLN A 197 24.72 -2.79 16.63
C GLN A 197 26.18 -3.03 17.11
N GLN A 198 26.89 -4.07 16.67
CA GLN A 198 28.15 -4.48 17.34
C GLN A 198 29.30 -4.94 16.44
N GLU A 199 29.20 -4.93 15.12
CA GLU A 199 30.22 -5.61 14.29
C GLU A 199 31.26 -4.71 13.61
N SER A 200 31.14 -3.38 13.71
CA SER A 200 32.12 -2.49 13.07
C SER A 200 32.88 -1.62 14.07
N ASN A 201 34.14 -1.99 14.32
CA ASN A 201 35.13 -1.08 14.91
C ASN A 201 35.64 -0.04 13.89
N ASN A 202 35.20 -0.11 12.64
CA ASN A 202 35.61 0.79 11.57
C ASN A 202 34.49 1.80 11.28
N LEU A 203 34.72 3.07 11.60
CA LEU A 203 33.75 4.16 11.38
C LEU A 203 33.31 4.30 9.91
N ASN A 204 34.08 3.77 8.95
CA ASN A 204 33.77 3.84 7.53
C ASN A 204 32.89 2.68 7.02
N ASN A 205 32.65 1.66 7.85
CA ASN A 205 31.88 0.48 7.48
C ASN A 205 30.71 0.28 8.44
N ALA A 206 29.55 -0.10 7.92
CA ALA A 206 28.40 -0.52 8.72
C ALA A 206 27.85 -1.83 8.19
N VAL A 207 27.74 -2.83 9.07
CA VAL A 207 27.10 -4.11 8.74
C VAL A 207 25.58 -3.95 8.84
N LYS A 208 24.88 -4.37 7.79
CA LYS A 208 23.44 -4.27 7.63
C LYS A 208 22.83 -5.65 7.41
N ASP A 209 21.86 -6.02 8.23
CA ASP A 209 21.03 -7.20 7.99
C ASP A 209 19.80 -6.80 7.17
N LEU A 210 19.45 -7.56 6.14
CA LEU A 210 18.25 -7.33 5.32
C LEU A 210 17.06 -8.06 5.91
N PHE A 211 16.00 -7.31 6.20
CA PHE A 211 14.74 -7.80 6.71
C PHE A 211 13.61 -7.61 5.69
N GLU A 212 12.66 -8.53 5.69
CA GLU A 212 11.32 -8.32 5.15
C GLU A 212 10.42 -7.80 6.27
N GLY A 213 9.83 -6.63 6.07
CA GLY A 213 8.92 -5.98 6.99
C GLY A 213 7.48 -6.04 6.52
N LYS A 214 6.57 -6.14 7.50
CA LYS A 214 5.12 -6.05 7.32
C LYS A 214 4.57 -5.04 8.31
N SER A 215 3.64 -4.19 7.86
CA SER A 215 2.99 -3.20 8.71
C SER A 215 1.54 -3.01 8.28
N ASP A 216 0.60 -3.22 9.18
CA ASP A 216 -0.82 -2.93 8.97
C ASP A 216 -1.26 -1.74 9.83
N PRO A 217 -1.61 -0.59 9.21
CA PRO A 217 -2.09 0.58 9.96
C PRO A 217 -3.36 0.33 10.76
N LEU A 218 -4.24 -0.54 10.28
CA LEU A 218 -5.56 -0.75 10.84
C LEU A 218 -5.55 -1.81 11.94
N ARG A 219 -4.46 -2.59 12.03
CA ARG A 219 -4.28 -3.66 13.03
C ARG A 219 -2.87 -3.63 13.60
N PRO A 220 -2.46 -2.53 14.26
CA PRO A 220 -1.08 -2.33 14.70
C PRO A 220 -0.56 -3.42 15.66
N PHE A 221 -1.45 -4.09 16.39
CA PHE A 221 -1.11 -5.13 17.36
C PHE A 221 -1.24 -6.57 16.82
N ASP A 222 -1.62 -6.75 15.56
CA ASP A 222 -1.69 -8.08 14.93
C ASP A 222 -0.28 -8.53 14.52
N SER A 223 0.33 -9.41 15.32
CA SER A 223 1.67 -9.95 15.09
C SER A 223 1.82 -10.78 13.82
N LYS A 224 0.72 -11.21 13.18
CA LYS A 224 0.76 -11.89 11.88
C LYS A 224 0.86 -10.90 10.73
N ARG A 225 0.42 -9.66 10.94
CA ARG A 225 0.38 -8.59 9.93
C ARG A 225 1.43 -7.51 10.17
N ASN A 226 2.11 -7.56 11.32
CA ASN A 226 3.17 -6.65 11.71
C ASN A 226 4.40 -7.41 12.19
N GLY A 227 5.56 -7.10 11.63
CA GLY A 227 6.81 -7.73 12.05
C GLY A 227 7.95 -7.51 11.07
N LEU A 228 9.14 -7.93 11.49
CA LEU A 228 10.37 -7.94 10.69
C LEU A 228 10.94 -9.35 10.71
N THR A 229 11.19 -9.92 9.54
CA THR A 229 11.80 -11.24 9.38
C THR A 229 13.14 -11.10 8.69
N PHE A 230 14.20 -11.61 9.33
CA PHE A 230 15.52 -11.62 8.71
C PHE A 230 15.51 -12.51 7.47
N THR A 231 16.02 -11.99 6.35
CA THR A 231 15.99 -12.72 5.06
C THR A 231 17.13 -13.72 4.89
N GLY A 232 18.09 -13.75 5.82
CA GLY A 232 19.35 -14.48 5.65
C GLY A 232 20.43 -13.66 4.94
N ASN A 233 20.07 -12.58 4.24
CA ASN A 233 21.03 -11.75 3.52
C ASN A 233 21.60 -10.64 4.40
N ARG A 234 22.91 -10.47 4.33
CA ARG A 234 23.65 -9.42 5.02
C ARG A 234 24.48 -8.64 4.02
N PHE A 235 24.71 -7.37 4.33
CA PHE A 235 25.46 -6.45 3.52
C PHE A 235 26.46 -5.65 4.37
N VAL A 236 27.55 -5.21 3.75
CA VAL A 236 28.42 -4.16 4.27
C VAL A 236 28.11 -2.88 3.50
N LEU A 237 27.79 -1.82 4.22
CA LEU A 237 27.76 -0.46 3.70
C LEU A 237 29.14 0.17 3.96
N THR A 238 29.84 0.55 2.90
CA THR A 238 31.17 1.16 2.97
C THR A 238 31.13 2.57 2.40
N GLN A 239 31.67 3.54 3.16
CA GLN A 239 31.88 4.89 2.68
C GLN A 239 33.16 4.95 1.83
N ASP A 240 33.09 5.51 0.63
CA ASP A 240 34.24 5.73 -0.23
C ASP A 240 34.97 7.04 0.09
N ALA A 241 36.13 7.26 -0.54
CA ALA A 241 36.96 8.45 -0.33
C ALA A 241 36.31 9.78 -0.75
N ASN A 242 35.24 9.73 -1.55
CA ASN A 242 34.47 10.87 -2.03
C ASN A 242 33.18 11.10 -1.21
N ASN A 243 33.04 10.46 -0.04
CA ASN A 243 31.81 10.42 0.77
C ASN A 243 30.60 9.77 0.08
N GLY A 244 30.83 9.01 -0.99
CA GLY A 244 29.82 8.10 -1.52
C GLY A 244 29.66 6.87 -0.64
N TYR A 245 28.55 6.14 -0.83
CA TYR A 245 28.29 4.89 -0.12
C TYR A 245 28.07 3.76 -1.10
N THR A 246 28.66 2.60 -0.83
CA THR A 246 28.46 1.36 -1.58
C THR A 246 27.93 0.27 -0.68
N LEU A 247 27.00 -0.54 -1.19
CA LEU A 247 26.44 -1.67 -0.47
C LEU A 247 26.86 -2.96 -1.17
N GLN A 248 27.52 -3.86 -0.44
CA GLN A 248 28.01 -5.14 -0.97
C GLN A 248 27.52 -6.31 -0.11
N PRO A 249 27.26 -7.50 -0.66
CA PRO A 249 26.96 -8.69 0.14
C PRO A 249 28.07 -8.97 1.16
N TYR A 250 27.67 -9.37 2.37
CA TYR A 250 28.59 -9.76 3.45
C TYR A 250 28.95 -11.24 3.29
N GLY A 251 30.24 -11.53 3.08
CA GLY A 251 30.79 -12.88 2.93
C GLY A 251 30.99 -13.63 4.24
#